data_AF-A0A940NQ45-F1
#
_entry.id   AF-A0A940NQ45-F1
#
_cell.length_a   1.000
_cell.length_b   1.000
_cell.length_c   1.000
_cell.angle_alpha   90.00
_cell.angle_beta   90.00
_cell.angle_gamma   90.00
#
_symmetry.space_group_name_H-M   'P 1'
#
loop_
_entity.id
_entity.type
_entity.pdbx_description
1 polymer ?
#
loop_
_entity_poly.entity_id
_entity_poly.type
_entity_poly.pdbx_seq_one_letter_code
_entity_poly.pdbx_strand_id
1 'polypeptide(L)'
;MIHGSAVAIKGASNAGQSARDLYNLIKGKEEIPHVSTKGTDEVRNFTKEELSTKPKNSPDPEKWQKKGGSITIDEDGTWTYKNKDGHSVTYTDGFPDFKTAGHVKQEVEIGRFKDYNTDFKKADELAPNGPRDAENNTWHHHQDGKTMQEVNKEIHKDFTHRGGMALKKRK
;
A
#
# COMPACT_ATOMS: atom_id res chain seq x y z
N MET A 1 49.21 59.63 -3.43
CA MET A 1 47.77 59.92 -3.39
C MET A 1 47.11 59.18 -4.54
N ILE A 2 45.99 58.51 -4.25
CA ILE A 2 44.93 57.99 -5.13
C ILE A 2 44.73 58.76 -6.46
N HIS A 3 44.26 58.28 -7.61
CA HIS A 3 43.51 57.14 -8.19
C HIS A 3 43.95 57.10 -9.69
N GLY A 4 43.73 56.12 -10.57
CA GLY A 4 42.93 54.91 -10.66
C GLY A 4 42.77 54.52 -12.14
N SER A 5 42.12 53.37 -12.37
CA SER A 5 41.34 52.98 -13.56
C SER A 5 41.98 52.26 -14.76
N ALA A 6 41.18 51.28 -15.21
CA ALA A 6 41.23 50.39 -16.39
C ALA A 6 42.23 49.21 -16.29
N VAL A 7 41.85 47.96 -16.55
CA VAL A 7 41.26 47.46 -17.80
C VAL A 7 40.30 46.27 -17.56
N ALA A 8 39.25 46.23 -18.39
CA ALA A 8 38.20 45.22 -18.45
C ALA A 8 38.64 43.87 -19.02
N ILE A 9 37.95 42.79 -18.63
CA ILE A 9 37.92 41.54 -19.41
C ILE A 9 36.45 41.08 -19.54
N LYS A 10 35.90 41.22 -20.74
CA LYS A 10 34.74 40.47 -21.27
C LYS A 10 35.20 39.00 -21.40
N GLY A 11 34.52 38.01 -20.86
CA GLY A 11 33.22 37.54 -21.34
C GLY A 11 33.41 36.35 -22.28
N ALA A 12 33.15 35.13 -21.82
CA ALA A 12 32.81 33.99 -22.66
C ALA A 12 32.03 32.96 -21.82
N SER A 13 30.77 32.80 -22.21
CA SER A 13 29.78 31.84 -21.73
C SER A 13 30.14 30.40 -22.09
N ASN A 14 29.84 29.46 -21.20
CA ASN A 14 29.50 28.09 -21.57
C ASN A 14 28.40 27.58 -20.62
N ALA A 15 27.15 27.93 -20.93
CA ALA A 15 25.97 27.29 -20.39
C ALA A 15 25.66 26.09 -21.30
N GLY A 16 25.85 24.86 -20.80
CA GLY A 16 25.57 23.68 -21.61
C GLY A 16 26.18 22.35 -21.15
N GLN A 17 26.39 22.13 -19.85
CA GLN A 17 26.68 20.81 -19.28
C GLN A 17 25.71 20.59 -18.11
N SER A 18 24.43 20.39 -18.44
CA SER A 18 23.72 19.11 -18.55
C SER A 18 23.41 18.48 -17.18
N ALA A 19 22.11 18.43 -16.85
CA ALA A 19 21.53 17.87 -15.63
C ALA A 19 21.95 16.41 -15.32
N ARG A 20 22.64 15.74 -16.25
CA ARG A 20 23.26 14.43 -16.03
C ARG A 20 24.41 14.49 -15.03
N ASP A 21 25.18 15.56 -14.97
CA ASP A 21 26.29 15.68 -14.01
C ASP A 21 25.77 15.87 -12.59
N LEU A 22 24.64 16.58 -12.44
CA LEU A 22 23.91 16.69 -11.17
C LEU A 22 23.24 15.36 -10.79
N TYR A 23 22.67 14.63 -11.75
CA TYR A 23 22.10 13.29 -11.50
C TYR A 23 23.17 12.29 -11.02
N ASN A 24 24.37 12.33 -11.62
CA ASN A 24 25.48 11.46 -11.25
C ASN A 24 26.11 11.86 -9.90
N LEU A 25 26.13 13.15 -9.54
CA LEU A 25 26.61 13.62 -8.24
C LEU A 25 25.66 13.26 -7.08
N ILE A 26 24.34 13.26 -7.33
CA ILE A 26 23.33 12.82 -6.35
C ILE A 26 23.37 11.30 -6.18
N LYS A 27 23.56 10.53 -7.27
CA LYS A 27 23.70 9.07 -7.22
C LYS A 27 25.00 8.60 -6.56
N GLY A 28 26.07 9.40 -6.58
CA GLY A 28 27.39 9.03 -6.03
C GLY A 28 27.58 9.19 -4.52
N LYS A 29 26.55 9.59 -3.74
CA LYS A 29 26.66 9.83 -2.29
C LYS A 29 25.85 8.88 -1.40
N GLU A 30 25.24 7.85 -1.96
CA GLU A 30 24.60 6.76 -1.19
C GLU A 30 25.12 5.39 -1.66
N GLU A 31 26.43 5.18 -1.59
CA GLU A 31 26.96 3.82 -1.45
C GLU A 31 27.00 3.49 0.05
N ILE A 32 25.86 3.00 0.56
CA ILE A 32 25.81 2.25 1.81
C ILE A 32 26.46 0.89 1.50
N PRO A 33 27.37 0.35 2.35
CA PRO A 33 28.14 -0.83 2.00
C PRO A 33 27.22 -2.00 1.66
N HIS A 34 27.32 -2.52 0.43
CA HIS A 34 26.67 -3.76 0.03
C HIS A 34 27.37 -4.93 0.73
N VAL A 35 27.00 -5.18 1.98
CA VAL A 35 27.23 -6.47 2.61
C VAL A 35 26.33 -7.46 1.89
N SER A 36 26.96 -8.30 1.06
CA SER A 36 26.37 -9.54 0.56
C SER A 36 26.15 -10.48 1.76
N THR A 37 25.05 -10.29 2.49
CA THR A 37 24.51 -11.38 3.30
C THR A 37 23.70 -12.25 2.36
N LYS A 38 24.18 -13.48 2.11
CA LYS A 38 23.30 -14.59 1.75
C LYS A 38 22.21 -14.65 2.82
N GLY A 39 21.06 -14.05 2.55
CA GLY A 39 19.93 -14.02 3.48
C GLY A 39 19.41 -15.44 3.63
N THR A 40 19.73 -16.05 4.76
CA THR A 40 18.78 -16.96 5.37
C THR A 40 17.52 -16.13 5.60
N ASP A 41 16.40 -16.51 4.98
CA ASP A 41 15.08 -15.89 5.19
C ASP A 41 14.65 -16.13 6.65
N GLU A 42 15.24 -15.40 7.58
CA GLU A 42 14.90 -15.49 8.98
C GLU A 42 13.56 -14.80 9.20
N VAL A 43 12.53 -15.63 9.33
CA VAL A 43 11.21 -15.22 9.80
C VAL A 43 11.39 -14.41 11.08
N ARG A 44 10.97 -13.14 11.07
CA ARG A 44 10.91 -12.31 12.27
C ARG A 44 9.99 -13.00 13.27
N ASN A 45 10.53 -13.27 14.44
CA ASN A 45 9.76 -13.70 15.60
C ASN A 45 9.16 -12.47 16.27
N PHE A 46 7.82 -12.42 16.33
CA PHE A 46 7.09 -11.39 17.06
C PHE A 46 7.01 -11.75 18.54
N THR A 47 7.06 -10.75 19.42
CA THR A 47 6.83 -10.97 20.85
C THR A 47 5.36 -11.32 21.12
N LYS A 48 5.06 -11.85 22.31
CA LYS A 48 3.68 -12.13 22.69
C LYS A 48 2.86 -10.85 22.79
N GLU A 49 3.50 -9.78 23.24
CA GLU A 49 2.95 -8.44 23.38
C GLU A 49 2.58 -7.88 21.99
N GLU A 50 3.48 -7.97 21.01
CA GLU A 50 3.19 -7.58 19.62
C GLU A 50 2.02 -8.40 19.06
N LEU A 51 2.09 -9.74 19.15
CA LEU A 51 1.04 -10.62 18.65
C LEU A 51 -0.33 -10.37 19.29
N SER A 52 -0.38 -9.83 20.52
CA SER A 52 -1.63 -9.45 21.18
C SER A 52 -2.33 -8.26 20.50
N THR A 53 -1.58 -7.42 19.77
CA THR A 53 -2.09 -6.29 19.00
C THR A 53 -2.50 -6.66 17.57
N LYS A 54 -2.24 -7.91 17.15
CA LYS A 54 -2.50 -8.35 15.78
C LYS A 54 -3.98 -8.16 15.41
N PRO A 55 -4.28 -7.51 14.27
CA PRO A 55 -5.64 -7.32 13.81
C PRO A 55 -6.37 -8.65 13.61
N LYS A 56 -7.65 -8.66 13.98
CA LYS A 56 -8.47 -9.87 13.88
C LYS A 56 -8.63 -10.29 12.41
N ASN A 57 -8.46 -11.58 12.12
CA ASN A 57 -8.56 -12.17 10.79
C ASN A 57 -7.56 -11.64 9.74
N SER A 58 -6.56 -10.81 10.13
CA SER A 58 -5.43 -10.49 9.24
C SER A 58 -4.55 -11.73 8.99
N PRO A 59 -3.66 -11.70 7.98
CA PRO A 59 -2.79 -12.82 7.68
C PRO A 59 -1.94 -13.28 8.88
N ASP A 60 -1.69 -14.58 8.94
CA ASP A 60 -0.80 -15.16 9.95
C ASP A 60 0.65 -14.70 9.71
N PRO A 61 1.35 -14.12 10.71
CA PRO A 61 2.65 -13.49 10.47
C PRO A 61 3.74 -14.46 10.02
N GLU A 62 3.75 -15.69 10.54
CA GLU A 62 4.73 -16.70 10.16
C GLU A 62 4.49 -17.17 8.72
N LYS A 63 3.24 -17.51 8.38
CA LYS A 63 2.88 -17.93 7.02
C LYS A 63 3.08 -16.81 6.00
N TRP A 64 2.86 -15.55 6.37
CA TRP A 64 3.07 -14.41 5.50
C TRP A 64 4.55 -14.25 5.13
N GLN A 65 5.43 -14.31 6.14
CA GLN A 65 6.87 -14.20 5.93
C GLN A 65 7.43 -15.37 5.12
N LYS A 66 6.97 -16.61 5.38
CA LYS A 66 7.35 -17.79 4.58
C LYS A 66 6.97 -17.69 3.10
N LYS A 67 6.00 -16.83 2.74
CA LYS A 67 5.62 -16.56 1.34
C LYS A 67 6.45 -15.43 0.71
N GLY A 68 7.46 -14.91 1.40
CA GLY A 68 8.27 -13.77 0.96
C GLY A 68 7.64 -12.41 1.28
N GLY A 69 6.64 -12.35 2.16
CA GLY A 69 6.07 -11.10 2.63
C GLY A 69 6.82 -10.51 3.81
N SER A 70 6.65 -9.22 4.06
CA SER A 70 7.14 -8.53 5.27
C SER A 70 6.00 -7.88 6.04
N ILE A 71 6.22 -7.59 7.32
CA ILE A 71 5.23 -6.99 8.21
C ILE A 71 5.91 -5.89 9.02
N THR A 72 5.26 -4.73 9.07
CA THR A 72 5.62 -3.62 9.96
C THR A 72 4.51 -3.40 10.98
N ILE A 73 4.90 -2.97 12.17
CA ILE A 73 4.00 -2.56 13.25
C ILE A 73 4.47 -1.17 13.65
N ASP A 74 3.60 -0.17 13.48
CA ASP A 74 3.90 1.21 13.83
C ASP A 74 3.78 1.42 15.36
N GLU A 75 4.25 2.56 15.87
CA GLU A 75 4.28 2.85 17.31
C GLU A 75 2.88 2.83 17.96
N ASP A 76 1.84 3.11 17.18
CA ASP A 76 0.44 3.07 17.59
C ASP A 76 -0.18 1.65 17.56
N GLY A 77 0.61 0.65 17.18
CA GLY A 77 0.17 -0.74 17.05
C GLY A 77 -0.52 -1.04 15.72
N THR A 78 -0.43 -0.16 14.72
CA THR A 78 -0.99 -0.38 13.38
C THR A 78 -0.14 -1.39 12.60
N TRP A 79 -0.78 -2.45 12.07
CA TRP A 79 -0.09 -3.49 11.31
C TRP A 79 -0.21 -3.24 9.80
N THR A 80 0.93 -3.27 9.12
CA THR A 80 1.01 -3.21 7.66
C THR A 80 1.67 -4.47 7.11
N TYR A 81 1.00 -5.11 6.17
CA TYR A 81 1.48 -6.32 5.49
C TYR A 81 1.93 -5.95 4.09
N LYS A 82 3.14 -6.36 3.71
CA LYS A 82 3.64 -6.25 2.34
C LYS A 82 3.84 -7.64 1.75
N ASN A 83 3.26 -7.92 0.59
CA ASN A 83 3.42 -9.22 -0.06
C ASN A 83 4.72 -9.27 -0.90
N LYS A 84 5.07 -10.45 -1.41
CA LYS A 84 6.27 -10.67 -2.22
C LYS A 84 6.32 -9.82 -3.51
N ASP A 85 5.14 -9.44 -4.02
CA ASP A 85 4.98 -8.66 -5.25
C ASP A 85 5.05 -7.14 -4.98
N GLY A 86 5.23 -6.76 -3.70
CA GLY A 86 5.46 -5.38 -3.28
C GLY A 86 4.20 -4.60 -2.90
N HIS A 87 3.02 -5.22 -2.96
CA HIS A 87 1.76 -4.61 -2.53
C HIS A 87 1.70 -4.51 -1.01
N SER A 88 1.23 -3.38 -0.47
CA SER A 88 1.16 -3.13 0.97
C SER A 88 -0.23 -2.70 1.39
N VAL A 89 -0.76 -3.34 2.43
CA VAL A 89 -2.08 -3.04 3.00
C VAL A 89 -1.98 -2.93 4.51
N THR A 90 -2.47 -1.80 5.02
CA THR A 90 -2.58 -1.50 6.44
C THR A 90 -3.90 -1.99 6.99
N TYR A 91 -3.89 -2.49 8.23
CA TYR A 91 -5.07 -3.02 8.90
C TYR A 91 -5.41 -2.20 10.14
N THR A 92 -6.67 -1.76 10.21
CA THR A 92 -7.26 -1.12 11.39
C THR A 92 -8.42 -1.97 11.90
N ASP A 93 -8.38 -2.40 13.17
CA ASP A 93 -9.43 -3.24 13.81
C ASP A 93 -9.83 -4.51 13.00
N GLY A 94 -8.88 -5.10 12.26
CA GLY A 94 -9.09 -6.30 11.44
C GLY A 94 -9.65 -6.03 10.04
N PHE A 95 -9.76 -4.76 9.64
CA PHE A 95 -10.19 -4.33 8.31
C PHE A 95 -9.01 -3.80 7.48
N PRO A 96 -8.84 -4.26 6.25
CA PRO A 96 -7.81 -3.79 5.34
C PRO A 96 -8.21 -2.45 4.72
N ASP A 97 -7.28 -1.49 4.68
CA ASP A 97 -7.48 -0.25 3.93
C ASP A 97 -7.00 -0.41 2.47
N PHE A 98 -7.84 -1.04 1.65
CA PHE A 98 -7.56 -1.19 0.22
C PHE A 98 -7.55 0.16 -0.52
N LYS A 99 -8.22 1.19 0.00
CA LYS A 99 -8.36 2.49 -0.66
C LYS A 99 -7.06 3.27 -0.57
N THR A 100 -6.52 3.43 0.63
CA THR A 100 -5.23 4.10 0.85
C THR A 100 -4.08 3.31 0.22
N ALA A 101 -4.20 1.97 0.15
CA ALA A 101 -3.25 1.12 -0.58
C ALA A 101 -3.33 1.23 -2.11
N GLY A 102 -4.30 1.95 -2.68
CA GLY A 102 -4.44 2.12 -4.13
C GLY A 102 -5.00 0.89 -4.86
N HIS A 103 -5.75 0.03 -4.15
CA HIS A 103 -6.30 -1.22 -4.69
C HIS A 103 -7.81 -1.16 -4.98
N VAL A 104 -8.45 -0.01 -4.77
CA VAL A 104 -9.87 0.23 -5.09
C VAL A 104 -9.99 0.84 -6.48
N LYS A 105 -10.63 0.12 -7.41
CA LYS A 105 -10.88 0.60 -8.79
C LYS A 105 -12.06 1.57 -8.86
N GLN A 106 -13.10 1.28 -8.10
CA GLN A 106 -14.27 2.12 -7.90
C GLN A 106 -14.98 1.73 -6.61
N GLU A 107 -15.82 2.64 -6.10
CA GLU A 107 -16.63 2.41 -4.92
C GLU A 107 -18.08 2.87 -5.16
N VAL A 108 -19.01 2.22 -4.49
CA VAL A 108 -20.44 2.54 -4.59
C VAL A 108 -21.14 2.31 -3.25
N GLU A 109 -21.93 3.29 -2.82
CA GLU A 109 -22.79 3.15 -1.65
C GLU A 109 -24.09 2.45 -2.06
N ILE A 110 -24.30 1.23 -1.57
CA ILE A 110 -25.50 0.42 -1.86
C ILE A 110 -26.52 0.47 -0.72
N GLY A 111 -26.27 1.27 0.30
CA GLY A 111 -27.01 1.26 1.56
C GLY A 111 -26.68 0.03 2.41
N ARG A 112 -27.43 -0.18 3.49
CA ARG A 112 -27.13 -1.23 4.46
C ARG A 112 -27.02 -2.61 3.81
N PHE A 113 -25.90 -3.29 4.05
CA PHE A 113 -25.64 -4.64 3.52
C PHE A 113 -26.70 -5.66 3.90
N LYS A 114 -27.05 -6.52 2.94
CA LYS A 114 -28.05 -7.56 3.09
C LYS A 114 -27.43 -8.95 2.97
N ASP A 115 -26.89 -9.29 1.82
CA ASP A 115 -26.25 -10.58 1.56
C ASP A 115 -25.37 -10.44 0.31
N TYR A 116 -24.36 -11.31 0.19
CA TYR A 116 -23.37 -11.20 -0.88
C TYR A 116 -24.00 -11.13 -2.27
N ASN A 117 -24.98 -11.97 -2.59
CA ASN A 117 -25.57 -12.02 -3.92
C ASN A 117 -26.37 -10.74 -4.23
N THR A 118 -27.23 -10.31 -3.31
CA THR A 118 -28.03 -9.10 -3.49
C THR A 118 -27.14 -7.86 -3.58
N ASP A 119 -26.15 -7.78 -2.69
CA ASP A 119 -25.27 -6.62 -2.59
C ASP A 119 -24.34 -6.51 -3.81
N PHE A 120 -23.81 -7.64 -4.30
CA PHE A 120 -22.97 -7.67 -5.51
C PHE A 120 -23.75 -7.22 -6.74
N LYS A 121 -24.97 -7.74 -6.92
CA LYS A 121 -25.84 -7.34 -8.03
C LYS A 121 -26.16 -5.85 -7.96
N LYS A 122 -26.50 -5.35 -6.77
CA LYS A 122 -26.79 -3.93 -6.57
C LYS A 122 -25.58 -3.04 -6.82
N ALA A 123 -24.39 -3.47 -6.41
CA ALA A 123 -23.15 -2.77 -6.69
C ALA A 123 -22.84 -2.72 -8.19
N ASP A 124 -23.01 -3.84 -8.90
CA ASP A 124 -22.86 -3.89 -10.36
C ASP A 124 -23.80 -2.92 -11.09
N GLU A 125 -25.05 -2.81 -10.63
CA GLU A 125 -26.07 -1.92 -11.21
C GLU A 125 -25.80 -0.43 -10.93
N LEU A 126 -25.22 -0.09 -9.78
CA LEU A 126 -25.02 1.29 -9.31
C LEU A 126 -23.60 1.82 -9.51
N ALA A 127 -22.65 0.97 -9.90
CA ALA A 127 -21.25 1.32 -10.03
C ALA A 127 -21.04 2.42 -11.09
N PRO A 128 -20.30 3.50 -10.76
CA PRO A 128 -20.17 4.67 -11.63
C PRO A 128 -19.44 4.36 -12.95
N ASN A 129 -18.56 3.36 -12.96
CA ASN A 129 -17.80 2.95 -14.14
C ASN A 129 -18.39 1.70 -14.81
N GLY A 130 -19.65 1.38 -14.50
CA GLY A 130 -20.29 0.14 -14.92
C GLY A 130 -19.99 -1.04 -13.99
N PRO A 131 -20.57 -2.23 -14.28
CA PRO A 131 -20.45 -3.40 -13.43
C PRO A 131 -18.97 -3.82 -13.27
N ARG A 132 -18.65 -4.50 -12.17
CA ARG A 132 -17.28 -4.97 -11.96
C ARG A 132 -16.85 -5.90 -13.09
N ASP A 133 -15.55 -5.95 -13.34
CA ASP A 133 -14.97 -7.05 -14.10
C ASP A 133 -15.00 -8.31 -13.20
N ALA A 134 -16.04 -9.14 -13.37
CA ALA A 134 -16.28 -10.30 -12.53
C ALA A 134 -15.27 -11.43 -12.73
N GLU A 135 -14.42 -11.38 -13.76
CA GLU A 135 -13.34 -12.35 -13.96
C GLU A 135 -12.18 -12.03 -13.02
N ASN A 136 -11.72 -10.78 -13.00
CA ASN A 136 -10.52 -10.37 -12.28
C ASN A 136 -10.79 -9.69 -10.92
N ASN A 137 -11.99 -9.15 -10.70
CA ASN A 137 -12.31 -8.32 -9.53
C ASN A 137 -13.50 -8.89 -8.73
N THR A 138 -13.60 -8.42 -7.50
CA THR A 138 -14.69 -8.72 -6.58
C THR A 138 -15.14 -7.44 -5.90
N TRP A 139 -16.40 -7.42 -5.43
CA TRP A 139 -16.81 -6.40 -4.49
C TRP A 139 -16.36 -6.79 -3.08
N HIS A 140 -15.62 -5.89 -2.45
CA HIS A 140 -15.29 -5.93 -1.03
C HIS A 140 -16.35 -5.13 -0.26
N HIS A 141 -16.97 -5.77 0.72
CA HIS A 141 -17.87 -5.12 1.66
C HIS A 141 -17.07 -4.31 2.69
N HIS A 142 -17.05 -2.99 2.54
CA HIS A 142 -16.32 -2.08 3.44
C HIS A 142 -16.90 -2.08 4.86
N GLN A 143 -16.09 -1.80 5.88
CA GLN A 143 -16.47 -1.89 7.29
C GLN A 143 -17.57 -0.90 7.73
N ASP A 144 -17.85 0.14 6.92
CA ASP A 144 -18.95 1.07 7.17
C ASP A 144 -20.35 0.44 7.02
N GLY A 145 -20.43 -0.79 6.50
CA GLY A 145 -21.68 -1.53 6.38
C GLY A 145 -22.59 -1.09 5.23
N LYS A 146 -22.11 -0.23 4.32
CA LYS A 146 -22.90 0.33 3.22
C LYS A 146 -22.16 0.55 1.90
N THR A 147 -20.83 0.56 1.91
CA THR A 147 -20.01 0.82 0.72
C THR A 147 -19.40 -0.46 0.16
N MET A 148 -19.49 -0.64 -1.15
CA MET A 148 -18.82 -1.72 -1.88
C MET A 148 -17.60 -1.14 -2.61
N GLN A 149 -16.46 -1.82 -2.52
CA GLN A 149 -15.22 -1.44 -3.19
C GLN A 149 -14.82 -2.52 -4.19
N GLU A 150 -14.61 -2.16 -5.46
CA GLU A 150 -14.12 -3.10 -6.46
C GLU A 150 -12.61 -3.29 -6.29
N VAL A 151 -12.21 -4.51 -5.95
CA VAL A 151 -10.81 -4.87 -5.67
C VAL A 151 -10.43 -6.08 -6.52
N ASN A 152 -9.18 -6.12 -6.99
CA ASN A 152 -8.65 -7.31 -7.67
C ASN A 152 -8.72 -8.55 -6.75
N LYS A 153 -9.14 -9.69 -7.30
CA LYS A 153 -9.36 -10.93 -6.51
C LYS A 153 -8.08 -11.48 -5.87
N GLU A 154 -6.93 -11.34 -6.52
CA GLU A 154 -5.65 -11.82 -5.99
C GLU A 154 -5.24 -10.99 -4.78
N ILE A 155 -5.30 -9.66 -4.90
CA ILE A 155 -5.09 -8.73 -3.77
C ILE A 155 -6.06 -9.05 -2.64
N HIS A 156 -7.36 -9.15 -2.93
CA HIS A 156 -8.39 -9.44 -1.93
C HIS A 156 -8.16 -10.79 -1.22
N LYS A 157 -7.62 -11.79 -1.93
CA LYS A 157 -7.32 -13.13 -1.39
C LYS A 157 -6.05 -13.15 -0.56
N ASP A 158 -5.00 -12.45 -1.00
CA ASP A 158 -3.73 -12.37 -0.28
C ASP A 158 -3.92 -11.70 1.08
N PHE A 159 -4.59 -10.54 1.08
CA PHE A 159 -4.87 -9.77 2.28
C PHE A 159 -6.15 -10.27 2.96
N THR A 160 -6.08 -11.47 3.55
CA THR A 160 -7.20 -12.07 4.30
C THR A 160 -7.71 -11.12 5.39
N HIS A 161 -9.02 -11.06 5.58
CA HIS A 161 -9.63 -10.07 6.46
C HIS A 161 -11.04 -10.44 6.93
N ARG A 162 -11.57 -9.65 7.88
CA ARG A 162 -12.99 -9.58 8.17
C ARG A 162 -13.64 -8.56 7.23
N GLY A 163 -14.58 -8.97 6.38
CA GLY A 163 -15.39 -8.01 5.61
C GLY A 163 -16.47 -7.35 6.46
N GLY A 164 -16.99 -6.19 6.04
CA GLY A 164 -18.08 -5.47 6.71
C GLY A 164 -19.37 -6.28 6.85
N MET A 165 -19.59 -7.28 5.99
CA MET A 165 -20.67 -8.26 6.15
C MET A 165 -20.66 -8.98 7.50
N ALA A 166 -19.48 -9.19 8.10
CA ALA A 166 -19.36 -9.83 9.40
C ALA A 166 -19.76 -8.92 10.58
N LEU A 167 -19.94 -7.61 10.35
CA LEU A 167 -20.48 -6.67 11.34
C LEU A 167 -22.01 -6.59 11.30
N LYS A 168 -22.65 -7.19 10.29
CA LYS A 168 -24.10 -7.18 10.15
C LYS A 168 -24.76 -7.89 11.34
N LYS A 169 -25.37 -7.12 12.24
CA LYS A 169 -26.26 -7.66 13.29
C LYS A 169 -27.46 -8.35 12.63
N ARG A 170 -27.70 -9.62 12.97
CA ARG A 170 -28.95 -10.32 12.62
C ARG A 170 -30.08 -9.59 13.35
N LYS A 171 -31.10 -9.14 12.60
CA LYS A 171 -32.37 -8.70 13.18
C LYS A 171 -33.20 -9.95 13.49
#